data_AF-A0A519L1P7-F1
#
_entry.id   AF-A0A519L1P7-F1
#
_cell.length_a   1.000
_cell.length_b   1.000
_cell.length_c   1.000
_cell.angle_alpha   90.00
_cell.angle_beta   90.00
_cell.angle_gamma   90.00
#
_symmetry.space_group_name_H-M   'P 1'
#
loop_
_entity.id
_entity.type
_entity.pdbx_description
1 polymer ?
#
loop_
_entity_poly.entity_id
_entity_poly.type
_entity_poly.pdbx_seq_one_letter_code
_entity_poly.pdbx_strand_id
1 'polypeptide(L)'
;MTPSARLAAAASVLDSIAQGRQPAEAVLKTWGSENRYAGSKDRRAVADRVYRVLRARGRLVWAMGGREDGRALVIGSLSLIDGLSLEEIEALHSGDGYGPKPLSKQERARITTTTGELPGWVAAGLPEFVMEDFKATFGDRWAAEAQALMVPRAPIDLRVNTAKATVAEVEAELREA
;
A
#
# COMPACT_ATOMS: atom_id res chain seq x y z
N MET A 1 -5.53 1.32 -18.65
CA MET A 1 -4.20 1.93 -18.42
C MET A 1 -3.12 0.86 -18.51
N THR A 2 -1.90 1.24 -18.91
CA THR A 2 -0.71 0.36 -18.78
C THR A 2 -0.34 0.18 -17.30
N PRO A 3 0.37 -0.90 -16.93
CA PRO A 3 0.90 -1.08 -15.58
C PRO A 3 1.69 0.14 -15.08
N SER A 4 2.57 0.70 -15.91
CA SER A 4 3.36 1.90 -15.59
C SER A 4 2.48 3.11 -15.30
N ALA A 5 1.45 3.36 -16.12
CA ALA A 5 0.53 4.47 -15.88
C ALA A 5 -0.24 4.33 -14.55
N ARG A 6 -0.56 3.09 -14.13
CA ARG A 6 -1.22 2.84 -12.84
C ARG A 6 -0.32 3.21 -11.66
N LEU A 7 0.99 3.02 -11.79
CA LEU A 7 1.96 3.43 -10.76
C LEU A 7 2.03 4.95 -10.62
N ALA A 8 2.07 5.67 -11.75
CA ALA A 8 2.03 7.13 -11.74
C ALA A 8 0.74 7.67 -11.10
N ALA A 9 -0.40 7.08 -11.43
CA ALA A 9 -1.68 7.43 -10.80
C ALA A 9 -1.70 7.13 -9.29
N ALA A 10 -1.19 5.97 -8.87
CA ALA A 10 -1.10 5.63 -7.45
C ALA A 10 -0.21 6.62 -6.67
N ALA A 11 0.93 7.03 -7.25
CA ALA A 11 1.79 8.05 -6.66
C ALA A 11 1.05 9.38 -6.48
N SER A 12 0.35 9.86 -7.53
CA SER A 12 -0.43 11.09 -7.44
C SER A 12 -1.55 11.01 -6.38
N VAL A 13 -2.23 9.87 -6.25
CA VAL A 13 -3.26 9.67 -5.22
C VAL A 13 -2.65 9.71 -3.82
N LEU A 14 -1.48 9.09 -3.62
CA LEU A 14 -0.76 9.13 -2.34
C LEU A 14 -0.36 10.56 -1.96
N ASP A 15 0.11 11.35 -2.93
CA ASP A 15 0.43 12.77 -2.71
C ASP A 15 -0.81 13.57 -2.32
N SER A 16 -1.95 13.35 -2.99
CA SER A 16 -3.22 13.99 -2.63
C SER A 16 -3.70 13.61 -1.23
N ILE A 17 -3.52 12.34 -0.82
CA ILE A 17 -3.84 11.89 0.54
C ILE A 17 -2.94 12.61 1.55
N ALA A 18 -1.63 12.70 1.29
CA ALA A 18 -0.67 13.32 2.20
C ALA A 18 -0.89 14.83 2.38
N GLN A 19 -1.34 15.53 1.32
CA GLN A 19 -1.61 16.97 1.36
C GLN A 19 -3.01 17.32 1.89
N GLY A 20 -3.92 16.35 1.86
CA GLY A 20 -5.31 16.51 2.27
C GLY A 20 -5.58 16.08 3.71
N ARG A 21 -6.85 16.24 4.12
CA ARG A 21 -7.40 15.66 5.36
C ARG A 21 -8.48 14.60 5.09
N GLN A 22 -8.72 14.30 3.83
CA GLN A 22 -9.76 13.38 3.41
C GLN A 22 -9.30 11.92 3.60
N PRO A 23 -10.19 11.01 3.98
CA PRO A 23 -9.89 9.59 3.99
C PRO A 23 -9.45 9.08 2.62
N ALA A 24 -8.58 8.07 2.58
CA ALA A 24 -8.05 7.49 1.34
C ALA A 24 -9.15 7.05 0.35
N GLU A 25 -10.25 6.49 0.86
CA GLU A 25 -11.41 6.08 0.05
C GLU A 25 -12.06 7.26 -0.69
N ALA A 26 -12.21 8.40 -0.01
CA ALA A 26 -12.77 9.61 -0.62
C ALA A 26 -11.86 10.14 -1.73
N VAL A 27 -10.55 10.17 -1.50
CA VAL A 27 -9.57 10.60 -2.52
C VAL A 27 -9.58 9.65 -3.72
N LEU A 28 -9.60 8.34 -3.51
CA LEU A 28 -9.69 7.34 -4.59
C LEU A 28 -10.99 7.46 -5.39
N LYS A 29 -12.12 7.73 -4.72
CA LYS A 29 -13.41 7.96 -5.38
C LYS A 29 -13.38 9.20 -6.26
N THR A 30 -12.88 10.32 -5.74
CA THR A 30 -12.73 11.57 -6.50
C THR A 30 -11.81 11.35 -7.70
N TRP A 31 -10.62 10.79 -7.49
CA TRP A 31 -9.69 10.46 -8.58
C TRP A 31 -10.34 9.61 -9.67
N GLY A 32 -11.10 8.57 -9.30
CA GLY A 32 -11.81 7.74 -10.27
C GLY A 32 -12.91 8.48 -11.05
N SER A 33 -13.56 9.48 -10.44
CA SER A 33 -14.58 10.30 -11.10
C SER A 33 -13.98 11.27 -12.13
N GLU A 34 -12.80 11.81 -11.83
CA GLU A 34 -12.05 12.71 -12.70
C GLU A 34 -11.34 11.95 -13.84
N ASN A 35 -10.91 10.72 -13.58
CA ASN A 35 -10.19 9.87 -14.54
C ASN A 35 -11.14 8.85 -15.18
N ARG A 36 -12.10 9.33 -15.98
CA ARG A 36 -13.15 8.51 -16.61
C ARG A 36 -12.61 7.41 -17.53
N TYR A 37 -11.42 7.58 -18.08
CA TYR A 37 -10.74 6.58 -18.90
C TYR A 37 -10.27 5.35 -18.10
N ALA A 38 -10.15 5.45 -16.77
CA ALA A 38 -9.77 4.33 -15.92
C ALA A 38 -10.97 3.40 -15.73
N GLY A 39 -10.89 2.20 -16.29
CA GLY A 39 -11.91 1.16 -16.11
C GLY A 39 -11.87 0.54 -14.70
N SER A 40 -12.81 -0.37 -14.41
CA SER A 40 -12.91 -1.03 -13.09
C SER A 40 -11.62 -1.72 -12.67
N LYS A 41 -10.95 -2.43 -13.59
CA LYS A 41 -9.66 -3.10 -13.35
C LYS A 41 -8.52 -2.10 -13.05
N ASP A 42 -8.50 -0.97 -13.74
CA ASP A 42 -7.50 0.08 -13.51
C ASP A 42 -7.69 0.72 -12.13
N ARG A 43 -8.94 1.08 -11.79
CA ARG A 43 -9.28 1.66 -10.48
C ARG A 43 -8.93 0.70 -9.35
N ARG A 44 -9.24 -0.59 -9.50
CA ARG A 44 -8.87 -1.62 -8.53
C ARG A 44 -7.36 -1.71 -8.35
N ALA A 45 -6.60 -1.76 -9.44
CA ALA A 45 -5.14 -1.85 -9.37
C ALA A 45 -4.49 -0.61 -8.70
N VAL A 46 -5.00 0.59 -8.97
CA VAL A 46 -4.54 1.82 -8.31
C VAL A 46 -4.89 1.79 -6.82
N ALA A 47 -6.14 1.47 -6.47
CA ALA A 47 -6.58 1.37 -5.08
C ALA A 47 -5.78 0.32 -4.29
N ASP A 48 -5.58 -0.87 -4.86
CA ASP A 48 -4.80 -1.94 -4.24
C ASP A 48 -3.36 -1.48 -3.96
N ARG A 49 -2.71 -0.77 -4.90
CA ARG A 49 -1.37 -0.19 -4.68
C ARG A 49 -1.39 0.85 -3.56
N VAL A 50 -2.34 1.78 -3.59
CA VAL A 50 -2.46 2.86 -2.59
C VAL A 50 -2.61 2.26 -1.19
N TYR A 51 -3.53 1.32 -0.99
CA TYR A 51 -3.72 0.69 0.32
C TYR A 51 -2.53 -0.17 0.76
N ARG A 52 -1.85 -0.83 -0.17
CA ARG A 52 -0.62 -1.60 0.11
C ARG A 52 0.48 -0.66 0.59
N VAL A 53 0.63 0.51 -0.05
CA VAL A 53 1.58 1.56 0.37
C VAL A 53 1.21 2.14 1.74
N LEU A 54 -0.04 2.54 1.95
CA LEU A 54 -0.47 3.15 3.22
C LEU A 54 -0.21 2.23 4.42
N ARG A 55 -0.50 0.92 4.28
CA ARG A 55 -0.23 -0.07 5.32
C ARG A 55 1.26 -0.25 5.62
N ALA A 56 2.13 -0.06 4.64
CA ALA A 56 3.57 -0.20 4.80
C ALA A 56 4.31 1.15 4.92
N ARG A 57 3.60 2.27 5.08
CA ARG A 57 4.17 3.62 4.90
C ARG A 57 5.45 3.84 5.69
N GLY A 58 5.47 3.53 6.99
CA GLY A 58 6.66 3.71 7.84
C GLY A 58 7.89 2.93 7.32
N ARG A 59 7.70 1.68 6.89
CA ARG A 59 8.74 0.84 6.28
C ARG A 59 9.24 1.41 4.96
N LEU A 60 8.32 1.91 4.14
CA LEU A 60 8.64 2.47 2.83
C LEU A 60 9.39 3.79 2.94
N VAL A 61 8.97 4.68 3.85
CA VAL A 61 9.67 5.93 4.15
C VAL A 61 11.10 5.64 4.60
N TRP A 62 11.28 4.68 5.52
CA TRP A 62 12.61 4.26 5.97
C TRP A 62 13.48 3.72 4.82
N ALA A 63 12.97 2.75 4.05
CA ALA A 63 13.67 2.14 2.94
C ALA A 63 14.09 3.17 1.86
N MET A 64 13.24 4.17 1.62
CA MET A 64 13.50 5.23 0.65
C MET A 64 14.25 6.44 1.22
N GLY A 65 14.79 6.31 2.44
CA GLY A 65 15.67 7.32 3.04
C GLY A 65 14.96 8.56 3.56
N GLY A 66 13.78 8.40 4.14
CA GLY A 66 12.97 9.48 4.70
C GLY A 66 12.07 10.19 3.69
N ARG A 67 12.08 9.77 2.42
CA ARG A 67 11.19 10.34 1.40
C ARG A 67 9.77 9.83 1.58
N GLU A 68 8.83 10.78 1.62
CA GLU A 68 7.42 10.50 1.84
C GLU A 68 6.52 10.78 0.63
N ASP A 69 7.08 11.26 -0.47
CA ASP A 69 6.32 11.51 -1.70
C ASP A 69 5.82 10.20 -2.33
N GLY A 70 4.69 10.28 -3.01
CA GLY A 70 3.99 9.13 -3.58
C GLY A 70 4.86 8.32 -4.53
N ARG A 71 5.76 8.97 -5.29
CA ARG A 71 6.71 8.28 -6.17
C ARG A 71 7.67 7.41 -5.36
N ALA A 72 8.33 7.97 -4.35
CA ALA A 72 9.24 7.23 -3.48
C ALA A 72 8.53 6.02 -2.86
N LEU A 73 7.33 6.24 -2.31
CA LEU A 73 6.56 5.17 -1.67
C LEU A 73 6.16 4.06 -2.65
N VAL A 74 5.74 4.41 -3.88
CA VAL A 74 5.42 3.42 -4.91
C VAL A 74 6.66 2.62 -5.30
N ILE A 75 7.80 3.27 -5.55
CA ILE A 75 9.07 2.60 -5.86
C ILE A 75 9.46 1.63 -4.75
N GLY A 76 9.47 2.12 -3.50
CA GLY A 76 9.78 1.29 -2.34
C GLY A 76 8.85 0.08 -2.22
N SER A 77 7.56 0.24 -2.56
CA SER A 77 6.58 -0.86 -2.49
C SER A 77 6.84 -1.95 -3.53
N LEU A 78 7.32 -1.59 -4.72
CA LEU A 78 7.66 -2.56 -5.77
C LEU A 78 8.86 -3.43 -5.33
N SER A 79 9.85 -2.81 -4.69
CA SER A 79 11.02 -3.55 -4.20
C SER A 79 10.70 -4.34 -2.92
N LEU A 80 10.26 -3.66 -1.86
CA LEU A 80 10.17 -4.25 -0.52
C LEU A 80 8.96 -5.17 -0.33
N ILE A 81 7.86 -4.91 -1.03
CA ILE A 81 6.60 -5.66 -0.83
C ILE A 81 6.38 -6.66 -1.97
N ASP A 82 6.62 -6.24 -3.21
CA ASP A 82 6.39 -7.12 -4.37
C ASP A 82 7.64 -7.92 -4.75
N GLY A 83 8.82 -7.59 -4.19
CA GLY A 83 10.06 -8.33 -4.40
C GLY A 83 10.66 -8.16 -5.80
N LEU A 84 10.27 -7.11 -6.54
CA LEU A 84 10.77 -6.87 -7.89
C LEU A 84 12.25 -6.48 -7.87
N SER A 85 12.99 -7.01 -8.84
CA SER A 85 14.37 -6.63 -9.12
C SER A 85 14.47 -5.18 -9.62
N LEU A 86 15.69 -4.62 -9.57
CA LEU A 86 15.94 -3.28 -10.09
C LEU A 86 15.53 -3.16 -11.57
N GLU A 87 15.87 -4.16 -12.39
CA GLU A 87 15.57 -4.18 -13.82
C GLU A 87 14.06 -4.17 -14.10
N GLU A 88 13.28 -4.96 -13.36
CA GLU A 88 11.82 -4.98 -13.47
C GLU A 88 11.21 -3.63 -13.06
N ILE A 89 11.74 -2.98 -12.02
CA ILE A 89 11.28 -1.66 -11.59
C ILE A 89 11.64 -0.61 -12.64
N GLU A 90 12.83 -0.68 -13.26
CA GLU A 90 13.25 0.22 -14.32
C GLU A 90 12.38 0.08 -15.58
N ALA A 91 12.00 -1.15 -15.96
CA ALA A 91 11.07 -1.39 -17.06
C ALA A 91 9.70 -0.73 -16.82
N LEU A 92 9.25 -0.66 -15.57
CA LEU A 92 8.01 0.03 -15.18
C LEU A 92 8.16 1.56 -15.11
N HIS A 93 9.39 2.08 -15.17
CA HIS A 93 9.74 3.50 -15.09
C HIS A 93 10.41 4.02 -16.38
N SER A 94 10.09 3.49 -17.55
CA SER A 94 10.70 3.96 -18.81
C SER A 94 10.35 5.42 -19.16
N GLY A 95 9.26 5.96 -18.60
CA GLY A 95 8.71 7.26 -18.97
C GLY A 95 7.82 7.23 -20.21
N ASP A 96 7.58 6.06 -20.80
CA ASP A 96 6.76 5.93 -22.00
C ASP A 96 5.27 6.14 -21.70
N GLY A 97 4.59 6.85 -22.60
CA GLY A 97 3.17 7.19 -22.48
C GLY A 97 2.89 7.99 -21.21
N TYR A 98 2.06 7.44 -20.32
CA TYR A 98 1.71 8.03 -19.02
C TYR A 98 2.45 7.36 -17.85
N GLY A 99 3.55 6.65 -18.14
CA GLY A 99 4.39 6.02 -17.12
C GLY A 99 5.25 7.01 -16.33
N PRO A 100 5.70 6.63 -15.13
CA PRO A 100 6.61 7.46 -14.36
C PRO A 100 7.97 7.58 -15.05
N LYS A 101 8.65 8.70 -14.85
CA LYS A 101 10.00 8.96 -15.39
C LYS A 101 11.02 7.91 -14.90
N PRO A 102 12.12 7.70 -15.67
CA PRO A 102 13.26 6.88 -15.26
C PRO A 102 13.71 7.14 -13.83
N LEU A 103 14.17 6.08 -13.17
CA LEU A 103 14.69 6.17 -11.81
C LEU A 103 15.84 7.16 -11.75
N SER A 104 15.96 7.89 -10.65
CA SER A 104 17.15 8.68 -10.36
C SER A 104 18.29 7.79 -9.85
N LYS A 105 19.53 8.30 -9.82
CA LYS A 105 20.66 7.58 -9.19
C LYS A 105 20.40 7.29 -7.71
N GLN A 106 19.75 8.22 -7.02
CA GLN A 106 19.41 8.07 -5.60
C GLN A 106 18.35 6.97 -5.40
N GLU A 107 17.33 6.92 -6.25
CA GLU A 107 16.28 5.89 -6.18
C GLU A 107 16.87 4.48 -6.41
N ARG A 108 17.74 4.34 -7.42
CA ARG A 108 18.47 3.09 -7.65
C ARG A 108 19.27 2.66 -6.43
N ALA A 109 20.07 3.58 -5.87
CA ALA A 109 20.90 3.29 -4.71
C ALA A 109 20.07 2.84 -3.49
N ARG A 110 18.88 3.41 -3.28
CA ARG A 110 17.98 2.98 -2.20
C ARG A 110 17.45 1.56 -2.41
N ILE A 111 17.09 1.19 -3.64
CA ILE A 111 16.60 -0.15 -3.97
C ILE A 111 17.71 -1.20 -3.82
N THR A 112 18.95 -0.87 -4.20
CA THR A 112 20.06 -1.84 -4.20
C THR A 112 20.80 -1.95 -2.87
N THR A 113 20.58 -1.02 -1.94
CA THR A 113 21.21 -1.06 -0.62
C THR A 113 20.46 -2.01 0.28
N THR A 114 21.16 -3.00 0.85
CA THR A 114 20.62 -3.77 1.98
C THR A 114 20.50 -2.84 3.18
N THR A 115 19.27 -2.56 3.61
CA THR A 115 19.03 -1.86 4.88
C THR A 115 19.61 -2.70 6.02
N GLY A 116 20.45 -2.09 6.86
CA GLY A 116 20.98 -2.72 8.07
C GLY A 116 19.88 -3.02 9.10
N GLU A 117 20.28 -3.19 10.37
CA GLU A 117 19.33 -3.46 11.45
C GLU A 117 18.21 -2.41 11.49
N LEU A 118 16.96 -2.88 11.38
CA LEU A 118 15.79 -2.00 11.34
C LEU A 118 15.43 -1.57 12.76
N PRO A 119 15.10 -0.27 12.99
CA PRO A 119 14.46 0.13 14.23
C PRO A 119 13.20 -0.72 14.48
N GLY A 120 12.92 -1.07 15.74
CA GLY A 120 11.85 -2.02 16.06
C GLY A 120 10.47 -1.60 15.52
N TRP A 121 10.17 -0.30 15.42
CA TRP A 121 8.90 0.18 14.89
C TRP A 121 8.82 -0.01 13.37
N VAL A 122 9.95 0.14 12.67
CA VAL A 122 10.06 -0.16 11.24
C VAL A 122 9.87 -1.65 11.02
N ALA A 123 10.56 -2.50 11.78
CA ALA A 123 10.44 -3.95 11.68
C ALA A 123 9.00 -4.43 11.95
N ALA A 124 8.31 -3.82 12.91
CA ALA A 124 6.92 -4.09 13.26
C ALA A 124 5.90 -3.46 12.30
N GLY A 125 6.33 -2.54 11.42
CA GLY A 125 5.47 -1.80 10.50
C GLY A 125 4.59 -0.74 11.15
N LEU A 126 4.82 -0.39 12.42
CA LEU A 126 4.05 0.60 13.15
C LEU A 126 4.60 2.02 12.92
N PRO A 127 3.75 3.06 12.97
CA PRO A 127 4.23 4.41 13.22
C PRO A 127 5.04 4.48 14.51
N GLU A 128 6.16 5.21 14.51
CA GLU A 128 7.04 5.31 15.67
C GLU A 128 6.30 5.75 16.94
N PHE A 129 5.43 6.76 16.81
CA PHE A 129 4.73 7.36 17.96
C PHE A 129 3.77 6.42 18.69
N VAL A 130 3.27 5.34 18.05
CA VAL A 130 2.36 4.39 18.71
C VAL A 130 3.08 3.22 19.37
N MET A 131 4.39 3.10 19.17
CA MET A 131 5.14 1.91 19.55
C MET A 131 5.06 1.63 21.05
N GLU A 132 5.27 2.65 21.90
CA GLU A 132 5.29 2.49 23.35
C GLU A 132 3.91 2.16 23.92
N ASP A 133 2.84 2.79 23.39
CA ASP A 133 1.46 2.46 23.76
C ASP A 133 1.10 1.01 23.36
N PHE A 134 1.58 0.58 22.18
CA PHE A 134 1.36 -0.78 21.70
C PHE A 134 2.10 -1.81 22.58
N LYS A 135 3.35 -1.52 22.99
CA LYS A 135 4.09 -2.33 23.96
C LYS A 135 3.40 -2.39 25.32
N ALA A 136 2.92 -1.26 25.83
CA ALA A 136 2.21 -1.21 27.10
C ALA A 136 0.91 -2.06 27.07
N THR A 137 0.24 -2.11 25.92
CA THR A 137 -1.01 -2.88 25.73
C THR A 137 -0.77 -4.38 25.60
N PHE A 138 0.22 -4.79 24.80
CA PHE A 138 0.41 -6.19 24.40
C PHE A 138 1.57 -6.90 25.10
N GLY A 139 2.38 -6.19 25.91
CA GLY A 139 3.54 -6.73 26.60
C GLY A 139 4.49 -7.44 25.64
N ASP A 140 5.00 -8.61 26.01
CA ASP A 140 5.94 -9.39 25.20
C ASP A 140 5.40 -9.80 23.82
N ARG A 141 4.06 -9.80 23.62
CA ARG A 141 3.43 -10.15 22.33
C ARG A 141 3.37 -8.99 21.34
N TRP A 142 3.76 -7.78 21.74
CA TRP A 142 3.58 -6.56 20.94
C TRP A 142 4.10 -6.69 19.50
N ALA A 143 5.26 -7.32 19.30
CA ALA A 143 5.86 -7.44 17.97
C ALA A 143 5.03 -8.36 17.05
N ALA A 144 4.52 -9.48 17.59
CA ALA A 144 3.69 -10.42 16.84
C ALA A 144 2.34 -9.80 16.48
N GLU A 145 1.70 -9.09 17.42
CA GLU A 145 0.42 -8.40 17.21
C GLU A 145 0.57 -7.28 16.16
N ALA A 146 1.67 -6.53 16.21
CA ALA A 146 1.97 -5.50 15.23
C ALA A 146 2.17 -6.08 13.82
N GLN A 147 2.91 -7.19 13.71
CA GLN A 147 3.09 -7.87 12.43
C GLN A 147 1.76 -8.41 11.88
N ALA A 148 0.92 -9.01 12.73
CA ALA A 148 -0.40 -9.51 12.33
C ALA A 148 -1.33 -8.38 11.87
N LEU A 149 -1.24 -7.20 12.49
CA LEU A 149 -2.01 -6.02 12.08
C LEU A 149 -1.50 -5.41 10.76
N MET A 150 -0.18 -5.35 10.56
CA MET A 150 0.44 -4.50 9.54
C MET A 150 0.92 -5.25 8.29
N VAL A 151 1.12 -6.56 8.34
CA VAL A 151 1.68 -7.33 7.20
C VAL A 151 0.60 -7.94 6.31
N PRO A 152 -0.34 -8.77 6.82
CA PRO A 152 -1.35 -9.38 5.96
C PRO A 152 -2.38 -8.36 5.46
N ARG A 153 -3.01 -8.67 4.32
CA ARG A 153 -4.26 -8.02 3.94
C ARG A 153 -5.33 -8.47 4.94
N ALA A 154 -6.01 -7.51 5.58
CA ALA A 154 -7.12 -7.83 6.47
C ALA A 154 -8.20 -8.65 5.72
N PRO A 155 -8.76 -9.69 6.35
CA PRO A 155 -9.89 -10.42 5.77
C PRO A 155 -11.12 -9.52 5.66
N ILE A 156 -12.10 -9.97 4.87
CA ILE A 156 -13.42 -9.35 4.83
C ILE A 156 -14.29 -10.10 5.82
N ASP A 157 -14.75 -9.40 6.86
CA ASP A 157 -15.72 -9.93 7.81
C ASP A 157 -17.14 -9.55 7.38
N LEU A 158 -18.03 -10.54 7.29
CA LEU A 158 -19.43 -10.35 6.95
C LEU A 158 -20.31 -10.71 8.14
N ARG A 159 -21.36 -9.93 8.39
CA ARG A 159 -22.38 -10.23 9.39
C ARG A 159 -23.71 -10.53 8.71
N VAL A 160 -24.20 -11.74 8.87
CA VAL A 160 -25.52 -12.16 8.35
C VAL A 160 -26.63 -11.53 9.17
N ASN A 161 -27.62 -10.94 8.49
CA ASN A 161 -28.83 -10.47 9.14
C ASN A 161 -29.78 -11.65 9.40
N THR A 162 -29.77 -12.16 10.63
CA THR A 162 -30.53 -13.35 11.04
C THR A 162 -32.05 -13.17 11.00
N ALA A 163 -32.55 -11.95 10.85
CA ALA A 163 -33.98 -11.70 10.59
C ALA A 163 -34.40 -12.02 9.15
N LYS A 164 -33.45 -12.24 8.23
CA LYS A 164 -33.71 -12.48 6.80
C LYS A 164 -33.21 -13.83 6.29
N ALA A 165 -32.12 -14.36 6.85
CA ALA A 165 -31.53 -15.63 6.46
C ALA A 165 -30.64 -16.18 7.57
N THR A 166 -30.40 -17.48 7.53
CA THR A 166 -29.41 -18.16 8.37
C THR A 166 -28.00 -18.01 7.80
N VAL A 167 -26.98 -18.25 8.62
CA VAL A 167 -25.58 -18.24 8.18
C VAL A 167 -25.33 -19.28 7.09
N ALA A 168 -25.91 -20.48 7.24
CA ALA A 168 -25.71 -21.59 6.30
C ALA A 168 -26.29 -21.29 4.91
N GLU A 169 -27.46 -20.63 4.84
CA GLU A 169 -28.07 -20.22 3.56
C GLU A 169 -27.19 -19.20 2.82
N VAL A 170 -26.73 -18.16 3.52
CA VAL A 170 -25.85 -17.14 2.91
C VAL A 170 -24.49 -17.73 2.52
N GLU A 171 -23.94 -18.65 3.33
CA GLU A 171 -22.69 -19.31 2.99
C GLU A 171 -22.81 -20.18 1.73
N ALA A 172 -23.93 -20.89 1.55
CA ALA A 172 -24.19 -21.68 0.35
C ALA A 172 -24.25 -20.77 -0.89
N GLU A 173 -24.99 -19.67 -0.82
CA GLU A 173 -25.11 -18.71 -1.93
C GLU A 173 -23.75 -18.08 -2.31
N LEU A 174 -22.95 -17.69 -1.33
CA LEU A 174 -21.62 -17.10 -1.58
C LEU A 174 -20.62 -18.09 -2.20
N ARG A 175 -20.79 -19.40 -1.99
CA ARG A 175 -19.92 -20.43 -2.60
C ARG A 175 -20.26 -20.69 -4.08
N GLU A 176 -21.50 -20.38 -4.49
CA GLU A 176 -21.96 -20.58 -5.87
C GLU A 176 -21.65 -19.38 -6.80
N ALA A 177 -21.39 -18.20 -6.22
CA ALA A 177 -21.13 -16.94 -6.93
C ALA A 177 -19.67 -16.77 -7.39
#